data_AF-A0A1R4FK86-F1
#
_entry.id   AF-A0A1R4FK86-F1
#
_cell.length_a   1.000
_cell.length_b   1.000
_cell.length_c   1.000
_cell.angle_alpha   90.00
_cell.angle_beta   90.00
_cell.angle_gamma   90.00
#
_symmetry.space_group_name_H-M   'P 1'
#
loop_
_entity.id
_entity.type
_entity.pdbx_description
1 polymer ?
#
loop_
_entity_poly.entity_id
_entity_poly.type
_entity_poly.pdbx_seq_one_letter_code
_entity_poly.pdbx_strand_id
1 'polypeptide(L)'
;MGPGVPVLRVIPGGGGRLFATGRVLAYGEAMAILYRAELTPGKQEIVTAWLARQSWSGVAAGDSIEMIGAYRFDDPDEKIGIETHLVRRSDGTVLHVPLTYRDAAVAGAEEHLAGEMEHSVLGHRWIYDATGDPVYAAALAWTIVRGQAGADQFRDIDGTLVLQPNTVVVHGFGDHSATAPAITTAAPSIAEEPGMGPVTTITTDGPALAVYRTPQVASDDDGHEGQLTGRWDGLGNALLLAALA
;
A
#
# COMPACT_ATOMS: atom_id res chain seq x y z
N MET A 1 1.62 -11.91 -31.77
CA MET A 1 2.47 -12.28 -30.62
C MET A 1 2.24 -11.23 -29.56
N GLY A 2 1.55 -11.57 -28.47
CA GLY A 2 1.33 -10.62 -27.38
C GLY A 2 2.66 -10.30 -26.68
N PRO A 3 2.81 -9.12 -26.05
CA PRO A 3 3.99 -8.85 -25.23
C PRO A 3 4.03 -9.90 -24.11
N GLY A 4 5.11 -10.69 -24.07
CA GLY A 4 5.30 -11.71 -23.05
C GLY A 4 5.39 -11.07 -21.67
N VAL A 5 4.81 -11.71 -20.65
CA VAL A 5 4.96 -11.30 -19.25
C VAL A 5 6.46 -11.30 -18.91
N PRO A 6 7.03 -10.19 -18.42
CA PRO A 6 8.45 -10.14 -18.09
C PRO A 6 8.76 -11.07 -16.91
N VAL A 7 9.82 -11.86 -17.08
CA VAL A 7 10.32 -12.83 -16.10
C VAL A 7 11.73 -12.45 -15.71
N LEU A 8 12.00 -12.51 -14.41
CA LEU A 8 13.20 -12.02 -13.78
C LEU A 8 13.83 -13.17 -12.96
N ARG A 9 15.11 -13.47 -13.19
CA ARG A 9 15.82 -14.54 -12.47
C ARG A 9 16.77 -13.97 -11.42
N VAL A 10 16.68 -14.48 -10.20
CA VAL A 10 17.67 -14.23 -9.14
C VAL A 10 18.91 -15.09 -9.43
N ILE A 11 20.08 -14.47 -9.61
CA ILE A 11 21.35 -15.19 -9.76
C ILE A 11 22.07 -15.17 -8.40
N PRO A 12 22.40 -16.32 -7.79
CA PRO A 12 23.15 -16.33 -6.54
C PRO A 12 24.59 -15.82 -6.74
N GLY A 13 25.06 -14.90 -5.89
CA GLY A 13 26.49 -14.62 -5.72
C GLY A 13 27.06 -13.30 -6.27
N GLY A 14 26.23 -12.33 -6.68
CA GLY A 14 26.71 -10.99 -7.02
C GLY A 14 25.65 -9.95 -6.64
N GLY A 15 26.05 -8.87 -5.95
CA GLY A 15 25.15 -7.82 -5.47
C GLY A 15 24.02 -7.50 -6.45
N GLY A 16 22.78 -7.78 -6.00
CA GLY A 16 21.50 -7.78 -6.71
C GLY A 16 21.46 -7.12 -8.08
N ARG A 17 21.62 -7.90 -9.15
CA ARG A 17 21.18 -7.49 -10.49
C ARG A 17 20.20 -8.50 -11.03
N LEU A 18 19.02 -7.99 -11.37
CA LEU A 18 17.90 -8.75 -11.91
C LEU A 18 17.78 -8.43 -13.40
N PHE A 19 17.84 -9.45 -14.25
CA PHE A 19 17.82 -9.31 -15.71
C PHE A 19 16.50 -9.85 -16.27
N ALA A 20 15.69 -8.98 -16.88
CA ALA A 20 14.58 -9.39 -17.74
C ALA A 20 15.10 -9.49 -19.18
N THR A 21 14.50 -10.36 -20.00
CA THR A 21 14.83 -10.50 -21.43
C THR A 21 14.85 -9.14 -22.15
N GLY A 22 16.04 -8.55 -22.27
CA GLY A 22 16.32 -7.29 -22.96
C GLY A 22 16.27 -6.00 -22.14
N ARG A 23 15.85 -6.01 -20.86
CA ARG A 23 15.84 -4.81 -20.01
C ARG A 23 16.50 -5.10 -18.66
N VAL A 24 17.56 -4.36 -18.36
CA VAL A 24 18.14 -4.28 -17.01
C VAL A 24 17.15 -3.45 -16.20
N LEU A 25 16.52 -4.03 -15.18
CA LEU A 25 15.83 -3.24 -14.16
C LEU A 25 16.94 -2.61 -13.32
N ALA A 26 17.05 -1.28 -13.37
CA ALA A 26 17.98 -0.58 -12.50
C ALA A 26 17.48 -0.73 -11.06
N TYR A 27 18.41 -0.97 -10.13
CA TYR A 27 18.16 -0.78 -8.70
C TYR A 27 17.57 0.63 -8.51
N GLY A 28 16.28 0.74 -8.18
CA GLY A 28 15.55 2.01 -8.10
C GLY A 28 14.16 2.06 -8.73
N GLU A 29 13.72 1.03 -9.47
CA GLU A 29 12.27 0.85 -9.73
C GLU A 29 11.66 0.13 -8.52
N ALA A 30 10.61 0.70 -7.91
CA ALA A 30 9.98 0.21 -6.68
C ALA A 30 9.39 -1.21 -6.91
N MET A 31 9.80 -2.19 -6.10
CA MET A 31 9.44 -3.60 -6.28
C MET A 31 8.77 -4.20 -5.04
N ALA A 32 7.84 -5.12 -5.24
CA ALA A 32 7.27 -5.90 -4.14
C ALA A 32 7.14 -7.38 -4.49
N ILE A 33 7.66 -8.25 -3.62
CA ILE A 33 7.65 -9.70 -3.82
C ILE A 33 6.40 -10.32 -3.18
N LEU A 34 5.67 -11.09 -3.98
CA LEU A 34 4.52 -11.89 -3.59
C LEU A 34 4.91 -13.36 -3.52
N TYR A 35 4.87 -13.93 -2.33
CA TYR A 35 5.08 -15.35 -2.14
C TYR A 35 3.80 -16.13 -2.43
N ARG A 36 3.96 -17.34 -3.00
CA ARG A 36 2.88 -18.33 -2.99
C ARG A 36 2.78 -18.91 -1.58
N ALA A 37 1.93 -18.31 -0.76
CA ALA A 37 1.79 -18.67 0.63
C ALA A 37 0.36 -18.97 1.03
N GLU A 38 0.23 -19.82 2.04
CA GLU A 38 -0.98 -19.97 2.82
C GLU A 38 -0.88 -19.00 3.99
N LEU A 39 -1.97 -18.27 4.22
CA LEU A 39 -2.08 -17.22 5.22
C LEU A 39 -3.14 -17.63 6.24
N THR A 40 -2.82 -17.57 7.53
CA THR A 40 -3.77 -17.92 8.59
C THR A 40 -3.64 -16.95 9.76
N PRO A 41 -4.67 -16.14 10.06
CA PRO A 41 -5.85 -15.86 9.23
C PRO A 41 -5.50 -15.25 7.85
N GLY A 42 -6.44 -15.29 6.92
CA GLY A 42 -6.30 -14.65 5.61
C GLY A 42 -6.39 -13.12 5.69
N LYS A 43 -5.89 -12.43 4.65
CA LYS A 43 -5.91 -10.95 4.58
C LYS A 43 -7.31 -10.35 4.75
N GLN A 44 -8.32 -10.94 4.09
CA GLN A 44 -9.69 -10.45 4.20
C GLN A 44 -10.23 -10.58 5.62
N GLU A 45 -9.89 -11.65 6.35
CA GLU A 45 -10.29 -11.83 7.74
C GLU A 45 -9.65 -10.77 8.63
N ILE A 46 -8.34 -10.51 8.48
CA ILE A 46 -7.63 -9.43 9.19
C ILE A 46 -8.25 -8.06 8.91
N VAL A 47 -8.48 -7.73 7.63
CA VAL A 47 -9.05 -6.43 7.24
C VAL A 47 -10.46 -6.26 7.79
N THR A 48 -11.31 -7.29 7.69
CA THR A 48 -12.68 -7.26 8.22
C THR A 48 -12.67 -7.03 9.73
N ALA A 49 -11.85 -7.81 10.46
CA ALA A 49 -11.73 -7.70 11.91
C ALA A 49 -11.16 -6.36 12.36
N TRP A 50 -10.19 -5.80 11.62
CA TRP A 50 -9.64 -4.47 11.89
C TRP A 50 -10.69 -3.39 11.70
N LEU A 51 -11.37 -3.35 10.55
CA LEU A 51 -12.40 -2.37 10.24
C LEU A 51 -13.54 -2.37 11.26
N ALA A 52 -13.95 -3.55 11.74
CA ALA A 52 -14.99 -3.67 12.77
C ALA A 52 -14.63 -2.99 14.11
N ARG A 53 -13.34 -2.73 14.38
CA ARG A 53 -12.87 -1.98 15.56
C ARG A 53 -12.75 -0.48 15.32
N GLN A 54 -12.91 -0.04 14.07
CA GLN A 54 -12.74 1.35 13.69
C GLN A 54 -14.09 2.08 13.68
N SER A 55 -14.24 3.09 14.54
CA SER A 55 -15.49 3.86 14.63
C SER A 55 -15.89 4.56 13.33
N TRP A 56 -14.90 4.83 12.47
CA TRP A 56 -15.07 5.52 11.18
C TRP A 56 -15.43 4.59 10.01
N SER A 57 -15.28 3.27 10.13
CA SER A 57 -15.42 2.37 8.99
C SER A 57 -16.88 2.13 8.61
N GLY A 58 -17.78 2.19 9.59
CA GLY A 58 -19.17 1.72 9.47
C GLY A 58 -19.30 0.22 9.20
N VAL A 59 -18.25 -0.57 9.43
CA VAL A 59 -18.28 -2.04 9.41
C VAL A 59 -18.54 -2.53 10.83
N ALA A 60 -19.55 -3.37 11.03
CA ALA A 60 -19.84 -4.01 12.31
C ALA A 60 -19.24 -5.42 12.41
N ALA A 61 -19.14 -5.95 13.63
CA ALA A 61 -18.74 -7.33 13.84
C ALA A 61 -19.74 -8.30 13.15
N GLY A 62 -19.23 -9.15 12.26
CA GLY A 62 -20.03 -10.10 11.47
C GLY A 62 -20.44 -9.59 10.09
N ASP A 63 -20.18 -8.32 9.76
CA ASP A 63 -20.36 -7.81 8.41
C ASP A 63 -19.33 -8.43 7.45
N SER A 64 -19.74 -8.61 6.19
CA SER A 64 -18.84 -8.99 5.11
C SER A 64 -18.40 -7.77 4.31
N ILE A 65 -17.13 -7.73 3.94
CA ILE A 65 -16.58 -6.80 2.94
C ILE A 65 -16.17 -7.55 1.66
N GLU A 66 -16.16 -6.84 0.54
CA GLU A 66 -15.57 -7.29 -0.71
C GLU A 66 -14.16 -6.71 -0.87
N MET A 67 -13.17 -7.56 -1.16
CA MET A 67 -11.83 -7.09 -1.54
C MET A 67 -11.85 -6.65 -3.00
N ILE A 68 -11.71 -5.34 -3.26
CA ILE A 68 -11.65 -4.81 -4.65
C ILE A 68 -10.27 -5.11 -5.24
N GLY A 69 -9.23 -4.83 -4.46
CA GLY A 69 -7.85 -5.01 -4.87
C GLY A 69 -6.89 -4.35 -3.89
N ALA A 70 -5.61 -4.37 -4.25
CA ALA A 70 -4.55 -3.73 -3.50
C ALA A 70 -3.48 -3.12 -4.41
N TYR A 71 -2.73 -2.19 -3.83
CA TYR A 71 -1.46 -1.70 -4.35
C TYR A 71 -0.40 -1.80 -3.26
N ARG A 72 0.87 -1.67 -3.63
CA ARG A 72 2.00 -1.74 -2.70
C ARG A 72 2.93 -0.56 -2.89
N PHE A 73 3.66 -0.25 -1.85
CA PHE A 73 4.88 0.53 -1.96
C PHE A 73 6.08 -0.35 -1.67
N ASP A 74 7.24 0.08 -2.14
CA ASP A 74 8.50 -0.58 -1.86
C ASP A 74 9.05 -0.12 -0.50
N ASP A 75 9.62 -1.06 0.23
CA ASP A 75 10.45 -0.78 1.40
C ASP A 75 11.91 -0.90 0.95
N PRO A 76 12.68 0.20 0.89
CA PRO A 76 14.08 0.17 0.44
C PRO A 76 14.98 -0.78 1.25
N ASP A 77 14.58 -1.10 2.48
CA ASP A 77 15.29 -2.04 3.36
C ASP A 77 14.84 -3.51 3.15
N GLU A 78 13.81 -3.76 2.35
CA GLU A 78 13.20 -5.06 2.04
C GLU A 78 12.72 -5.85 3.29
N LYS A 79 12.35 -5.15 4.37
CA LYS A 79 11.94 -5.78 5.65
C LYS A 79 10.45 -5.74 5.90
N ILE A 80 9.78 -4.70 5.41
CA ILE A 80 8.40 -4.37 5.74
C ILE A 80 7.57 -4.45 4.48
N GLY A 81 6.55 -5.30 4.49
CA GLY A 81 5.55 -5.28 3.43
C GLY A 81 4.67 -4.05 3.58
N ILE A 82 4.62 -3.17 2.58
CA ILE A 82 3.73 -2.01 2.56
C ILE A 82 2.63 -2.26 1.53
N GLU A 83 1.40 -2.50 1.98
CA GLU A 83 0.28 -2.85 1.11
C GLU A 83 -0.99 -2.16 1.55
N THR A 84 -1.72 -1.63 0.58
CA THR A 84 -2.95 -0.92 0.83
C THR A 84 -4.11 -1.57 0.10
N HIS A 85 -5.13 -1.93 0.86
CA HIS A 85 -6.35 -2.54 0.35
C HIS A 85 -7.44 -1.51 0.09
N LEU A 86 -8.13 -1.69 -1.04
CA LEU A 86 -9.41 -1.05 -1.33
C LEU A 86 -10.48 -2.11 -1.14
N VAL A 87 -11.46 -1.84 -0.29
CA VAL A 87 -12.54 -2.78 0.03
C VAL A 87 -13.90 -2.11 -0.13
N ARG A 88 -14.93 -2.88 -0.46
CA ARG A 88 -16.29 -2.39 -0.62
C ARG A 88 -17.18 -2.93 0.50
N ARG A 89 -17.94 -2.03 1.12
CA ARG A 89 -19.05 -2.36 2.02
C ARG A 89 -20.28 -2.79 1.23
N SER A 90 -21.24 -3.40 1.92
CA SER A 90 -22.53 -3.81 1.35
C SER A 90 -23.37 -2.66 0.80
N ASP A 91 -23.20 -1.43 1.31
CA ASP A 91 -23.85 -0.22 0.81
C ASP A 91 -23.08 0.47 -0.34
N GLY A 92 -21.99 -0.14 -0.81
CA GLY A 92 -21.19 0.36 -1.92
C GLY A 92 -20.07 1.32 -1.53
N THR A 93 -19.99 1.75 -0.26
CA THR A 93 -18.89 2.60 0.22
C THR A 93 -17.56 1.87 0.07
N VAL A 94 -16.59 2.55 -0.54
CA VAL A 94 -15.21 2.08 -0.66
C VAL A 94 -14.40 2.56 0.54
N LEU A 95 -13.67 1.65 1.17
CA LEU A 95 -12.77 1.93 2.28
C LEU A 95 -11.31 1.71 1.87
N HIS A 96 -10.42 2.54 2.40
CA HIS A 96 -8.99 2.55 2.15
C HIS A 96 -8.21 2.12 3.39
N VAL A 97 -7.52 0.99 3.28
CA VAL A 97 -6.92 0.28 4.42
C VAL A 97 -5.44 0.02 4.16
N PRO A 98 -4.57 0.99 4.46
CA PRO A 98 -3.13 0.82 4.35
C PRO A 98 -2.62 -0.02 5.52
N LEU A 99 -1.80 -1.04 5.22
CA LEU A 99 -1.25 -1.97 6.20
C LEU A 99 0.26 -2.14 6.04
N THR A 100 0.97 -2.25 7.16
CA THR A 100 2.36 -2.72 7.18
C THR A 100 2.45 -4.12 7.77
N TYR A 101 3.33 -4.95 7.19
CA TYR A 101 3.55 -6.35 7.56
C TYR A 101 4.97 -6.51 8.08
N ARG A 102 5.12 -6.81 9.37
CA ARG A 102 6.41 -6.85 10.08
C ARG A 102 6.72 -8.26 10.59
N ASP A 103 8.00 -8.58 10.69
CA ASP A 103 8.54 -9.86 11.18
C ASP A 103 8.76 -9.87 12.70
N ALA A 104 8.47 -8.77 13.38
CA ALA A 104 8.48 -8.63 14.83
C ALA A 104 7.42 -7.61 15.28
N ALA A 105 6.91 -7.79 16.50
CA ALA A 105 6.04 -6.81 17.15
C ALA A 105 6.78 -5.47 17.36
N VAL A 106 6.10 -4.37 17.09
CA VAL A 106 6.58 -3.01 17.36
C VAL A 106 6.09 -2.57 18.74
N ALA A 107 7.03 -2.31 19.64
CA ALA A 107 6.72 -1.85 20.99
C ALA A 107 6.05 -0.47 20.95
N GLY A 108 4.92 -0.32 21.66
CA GLY A 108 4.18 0.95 21.73
C GLY A 108 3.24 1.19 20.56
N ALA A 109 3.12 0.26 19.60
CA ALA A 109 2.21 0.36 18.46
C ALA A 109 0.96 -0.53 18.60
N GLU A 110 0.64 -0.98 19.83
CA GLU A 110 -0.44 -1.93 20.09
C GLU A 110 -1.80 -1.39 19.64
N GLU A 111 -2.01 -0.07 19.72
CA GLU A 111 -3.24 0.59 19.25
C GLU A 111 -3.44 0.52 17.73
N HIS A 112 -2.35 0.34 16.97
CA HIS A 112 -2.36 0.19 15.53
C HIS A 112 -2.37 -1.26 15.07
N LEU A 113 -2.31 -2.24 15.99
CA LEU A 113 -2.26 -3.65 15.62
C LEU A 113 -3.61 -4.08 14.99
N ALA A 114 -3.57 -4.32 13.68
CA ALA A 114 -4.69 -4.83 12.91
C ALA A 114 -4.91 -6.33 13.21
N GLY A 115 -3.81 -7.08 13.34
CA GLY A 115 -3.80 -8.46 13.81
C GLY A 115 -2.47 -9.16 13.52
N GLU A 116 -2.48 -10.47 13.70
CA GLU A 116 -1.31 -11.34 13.50
C GLU A 116 -1.66 -12.43 12.48
N MET A 117 -0.67 -12.93 11.75
CA MET A 117 -0.84 -13.91 10.68
C MET A 117 0.34 -14.85 10.60
N GLU A 118 0.07 -16.14 10.49
CA GLU A 118 1.05 -17.13 10.06
C GLU A 118 1.14 -17.13 8.53
N HIS A 119 2.35 -16.90 8.02
CA HIS A 119 2.64 -16.92 6.60
C HIS A 119 3.56 -18.10 6.29
N SER A 120 3.10 -19.07 5.49
CA SER A 120 3.81 -20.35 5.31
C SER A 120 5.26 -20.24 4.82
N VAL A 121 5.62 -19.18 4.10
CA VAL A 121 7.01 -18.90 3.65
C VAL A 121 7.78 -17.95 4.59
N LEU A 122 7.10 -16.96 5.15
CA LEU A 122 7.73 -15.82 5.83
C LEU A 122 7.65 -15.90 7.35
N GLY A 123 7.02 -16.96 7.88
CA GLY A 123 6.77 -17.14 9.31
C GLY A 123 5.66 -16.24 9.85
N HIS A 124 5.64 -16.07 11.16
CA HIS A 124 4.69 -15.21 11.86
C HIS A 124 4.86 -13.74 11.47
N ARG A 125 3.74 -13.02 11.33
CA ARG A 125 3.70 -11.61 10.91
C ARG A 125 2.77 -10.81 11.79
N TRP A 126 3.23 -9.61 12.16
CA TRP A 126 2.44 -8.58 12.82
C TRP A 126 1.98 -7.56 11.78
N ILE A 127 0.68 -7.29 11.75
CA ILE A 127 0.05 -6.42 10.77
C ILE A 127 -0.48 -5.19 11.49
N TYR A 128 -0.06 -4.02 11.02
CA TYR A 128 -0.43 -2.74 11.61
C TYR A 128 -1.19 -1.86 10.62
N ASP A 129 -2.06 -0.99 11.12
CA ASP A 129 -2.54 0.17 10.36
C ASP A 129 -1.35 1.06 10.02
N ALA A 130 -1.06 1.15 8.73
CA ALA A 130 0.19 1.73 8.25
C ALA A 130 0.27 3.23 8.53
N THR A 131 -0.84 3.90 8.84
CA THR A 131 -0.81 5.33 9.17
C THR A 131 -0.02 5.64 10.44
N GLY A 132 0.18 4.65 11.32
CA GLY A 132 1.07 4.74 12.49
C GLY A 132 2.52 4.36 12.21
N ASP A 133 2.87 4.03 10.97
CA ASP A 133 4.18 3.49 10.61
C ASP A 133 5.00 4.53 9.81
N PRO A 134 6.17 4.98 10.32
CA PRO A 134 7.03 5.91 9.60
C PRO A 134 7.50 5.41 8.24
N VAL A 135 7.60 4.09 8.05
CA VAL A 135 8.04 3.50 6.77
C VAL A 135 6.95 3.66 5.70
N TYR A 136 5.68 3.50 6.07
CA TYR A 136 4.57 3.83 5.18
C TYR A 136 4.50 5.33 4.89
N ALA A 137 4.66 6.17 5.91
CA ALA A 137 4.64 7.63 5.73
C ALA A 137 5.76 8.10 4.78
N ALA A 138 6.98 7.57 4.94
CA ALA A 138 8.10 7.83 4.04
C ALA A 138 7.81 7.38 2.60
N ALA A 139 7.29 6.16 2.41
CA ALA A 139 6.97 5.63 1.09
C ALA A 139 5.85 6.43 0.41
N LEU A 140 4.78 6.76 1.12
CA LEU A 140 3.67 7.57 0.62
C LEU A 140 4.14 8.97 0.21
N ALA A 141 4.90 9.64 1.08
CA ALA A 141 5.44 10.97 0.79
C ALA A 141 6.40 10.94 -0.41
N TRP A 142 7.25 9.92 -0.50
CA TRP A 142 8.12 9.70 -1.65
C TRP A 142 7.31 9.59 -2.94
N THR A 143 6.28 8.73 -2.95
CA THR A 143 5.43 8.52 -4.12
C THR A 143 4.75 9.80 -4.58
N ILE A 144 4.16 10.55 -3.65
CA ILE A 144 3.46 11.80 -3.95
C ILE A 144 4.44 12.87 -4.46
N VAL A 145 5.48 13.17 -3.68
CA VAL A 145 6.43 14.27 -3.97
C VAL A 145 7.16 14.05 -5.28
N ARG A 146 7.49 12.80 -5.62
CA ARG A 146 8.25 12.44 -6.83
C ARG A 146 7.37 12.07 -8.02
N GLY A 147 6.05 12.16 -7.89
CA GLY A 147 5.11 11.78 -8.95
C GLY A 147 5.21 10.31 -9.37
N GLN A 148 5.49 9.40 -8.44
CA GLN A 148 5.79 7.99 -8.76
C GLN A 148 4.53 7.13 -8.80
N ALA A 149 4.64 5.96 -9.42
CA ALA A 149 3.62 4.93 -9.32
C ALA A 149 3.77 4.10 -8.03
N GLY A 150 2.76 3.28 -7.73
CA GLY A 150 2.93 2.16 -6.80
C GLY A 150 3.97 1.16 -7.30
N ALA A 151 4.45 0.31 -6.40
CA ALA A 151 5.46 -0.70 -6.71
C ALA A 151 4.96 -1.73 -7.73
N ASP A 152 5.87 -2.20 -8.58
CA ASP A 152 5.64 -3.37 -9.42
C ASP A 152 5.63 -4.63 -8.56
N GLN A 153 4.62 -5.47 -8.75
CA GLN A 153 4.44 -6.68 -7.96
C GLN A 153 4.98 -7.90 -8.71
N PHE A 154 5.84 -8.68 -8.08
CA PHE A 154 6.43 -9.89 -8.65
C PHE A 154 6.06 -11.10 -7.82
N ARG A 155 5.56 -12.15 -8.47
CA ARG A 155 5.34 -13.44 -7.81
C ARG A 155 6.60 -14.27 -7.88
N ASP A 156 7.06 -14.77 -6.74
CA ASP A 156 8.10 -15.79 -6.69
C ASP A 156 7.52 -17.17 -7.03
N ILE A 157 8.04 -17.78 -8.08
CA ILE A 157 7.76 -19.14 -8.51
C ILE A 157 9.10 -19.88 -8.57
N ASP A 158 9.41 -20.64 -7.53
CA ASP A 158 10.63 -21.45 -7.41
C ASP A 158 11.93 -20.66 -7.67
N GLY A 159 12.04 -19.45 -7.11
CA GLY A 159 13.18 -18.55 -7.27
C GLY A 159 13.15 -17.71 -8.55
N THR A 160 12.06 -17.78 -9.31
CA THR A 160 11.83 -16.97 -10.51
C THR A 160 10.75 -15.93 -10.22
N LEU A 161 11.09 -14.66 -10.37
CA LEU A 161 10.18 -13.54 -10.16
C LEU A 161 9.39 -13.26 -11.46
N VAL A 162 8.07 -13.33 -11.38
CA VAL A 162 7.15 -13.12 -12.51
C VAL A 162 6.29 -11.91 -12.24
N LEU A 163 6.34 -10.90 -13.11
CA LEU A 163 5.51 -9.69 -12.96
C LEU A 163 4.03 -10.05 -12.88
N GLN A 164 3.34 -9.48 -11.91
CA GLN A 164 1.91 -9.58 -11.70
C GLN A 164 1.27 -8.23 -12.04
N PRO A 165 0.15 -8.21 -12.78
CA PRO A 165 -0.62 -7.00 -12.94
C PRO A 165 -1.08 -6.44 -11.60
N ASN A 166 -0.91 -5.13 -11.40
CA ASN A 166 -1.45 -4.44 -10.24
C ASN A 166 -2.98 -4.40 -10.33
N THR A 167 -3.67 -4.88 -9.29
CA THR A 167 -5.15 -4.83 -9.21
C THR A 167 -5.68 -3.42 -8.98
N VAL A 168 -4.89 -2.58 -8.30
CA VAL A 168 -5.12 -1.14 -8.16
C VAL A 168 -3.84 -0.46 -8.64
N VAL A 169 -3.98 0.42 -9.62
CA VAL A 169 -2.88 1.25 -10.13
C VAL A 169 -2.98 2.59 -9.43
N VAL A 170 -1.88 3.04 -8.84
CA VAL A 170 -1.80 4.33 -8.14
C VAL A 170 -0.70 5.20 -8.72
N HIS A 171 -0.94 6.51 -8.70
CA HIS A 171 -0.01 7.52 -9.19
C HIS A 171 0.02 8.71 -8.24
N GLY A 172 1.22 9.11 -7.86
CA GLY A 172 1.50 10.38 -7.21
C GLY A 172 1.60 11.49 -8.25
N PHE A 173 1.28 12.72 -7.82
CA PHE A 173 1.39 13.91 -8.65
C PHE A 173 2.36 14.88 -8.00
N GLY A 174 3.59 14.92 -8.50
CA GLY A 174 4.66 15.74 -7.95
C GLY A 174 5.83 15.89 -8.92
N ASP A 175 6.88 16.57 -8.46
CA ASP A 175 8.08 16.82 -9.24
C ASP A 175 9.03 15.62 -9.18
N HIS A 176 9.24 14.98 -10.33
CA HIS A 176 10.14 13.84 -10.49
C HIS A 176 11.60 14.15 -10.14
N SER A 177 11.98 15.43 -10.12
CA SER A 177 13.31 15.91 -9.73
C SER A 177 13.44 16.25 -8.24
N ALA A 178 12.33 16.30 -7.50
CA ALA A 178 12.32 16.63 -6.08
C ALA A 178 13.13 15.62 -5.26
N THR A 179 13.60 16.04 -4.08
CA THR A 179 14.21 15.12 -3.12
C THR A 179 13.13 14.56 -2.21
N ALA A 180 13.17 13.24 -1.97
CA ALA A 180 12.22 12.63 -1.07
C ALA A 180 12.48 13.05 0.38
N PRO A 181 11.42 13.33 1.17
CA PRO A 181 11.58 13.69 2.57
C PRO A 181 12.07 12.48 3.36
N ALA A 182 13.03 12.72 4.26
CA ALA A 182 13.37 11.75 5.30
C ALA A 182 12.30 11.83 6.40
N ILE A 183 11.50 10.78 6.54
CA ILE A 183 10.48 10.67 7.58
C ILE A 183 10.90 9.54 8.53
N THR A 184 10.99 9.86 9.81
CA THR A 184 11.34 8.91 10.87
C THR A 184 10.27 8.81 11.95
N THR A 185 9.26 9.69 11.90
CA THR A 185 8.13 9.70 12.84
C THR A 185 6.80 9.74 12.10
N ALA A 186 5.79 9.09 12.68
CA ALA A 186 4.42 9.09 12.17
C ALA A 186 3.45 9.09 13.36
N ALA A 187 2.65 10.14 13.47
CA ALA A 187 1.63 10.29 14.50
C ALA A 187 0.27 10.50 13.82
N PRO A 188 -0.55 9.44 13.68
CA PRO A 188 -1.85 9.53 13.02
C PRO A 188 -2.90 10.14 13.97
N SER A 189 -3.76 10.98 13.41
CA SER A 189 -4.99 11.45 14.04
C SER A 189 -6.12 11.40 13.02
N ILE A 190 -7.28 10.87 13.40
CA ILE A 190 -8.43 10.77 12.50
C ILE A 190 -9.54 11.75 12.88
N ALA A 191 -10.10 12.40 11.88
CA ALA A 191 -11.25 13.30 12.01
C ALA A 191 -12.23 13.15 10.84
N GLU A 192 -13.48 13.53 11.06
CA GLU A 192 -14.46 13.71 10.00
C GLU A 192 -14.25 15.06 9.33
N GLU A 193 -13.89 15.04 8.04
CA GLU A 193 -13.66 16.23 7.24
C GLU A 193 -14.88 16.56 6.38
N PRO A 194 -15.40 17.81 6.43
CA PRO A 194 -16.58 18.20 5.66
C PRO A 194 -16.42 17.92 4.16
N GLY A 195 -17.29 17.06 3.62
CA GLY A 195 -17.29 16.67 2.20
C GLY A 195 -16.25 15.62 1.81
N MET A 196 -15.38 15.19 2.73
CA MET A 196 -14.35 14.16 2.48
C MET A 196 -14.55 12.89 3.33
N GLY A 197 -15.34 12.99 4.42
CA GLY A 197 -15.56 11.88 5.35
C GLY A 197 -14.35 11.68 6.28
N PRO A 198 -14.13 10.47 6.82
CA PRO A 198 -13.01 10.21 7.71
C PRO A 198 -11.65 10.33 6.99
N VAL A 199 -10.80 11.21 7.52
CA VAL A 199 -9.43 11.43 7.05
C VAL A 199 -8.46 11.20 8.20
N THR A 200 -7.44 10.39 7.97
CA THR A 200 -6.30 10.26 8.88
C THR A 200 -5.19 11.20 8.46
N THR A 201 -4.91 12.20 9.30
CA THR A 201 -3.74 13.07 9.17
C THR A 201 -2.56 12.44 9.91
N ILE A 202 -1.48 12.17 9.21
CA ILE A 202 -0.22 11.66 9.75
C ILE A 202 0.70 12.87 9.94
N THR A 203 0.94 13.25 11.19
CA THR A 203 1.97 14.23 11.54
C THR A 203 3.33 13.54 11.49
N THR A 204 4.29 14.14 10.78
CA THR A 204 5.65 13.60 10.62
C THR A 204 6.70 14.67 10.96
N ASP A 205 7.96 14.26 10.96
CA ASP A 205 9.15 15.13 10.98
C ASP A 205 9.50 15.70 9.59
N GLY A 206 8.69 15.41 8.58
CA GLY A 206 8.71 15.99 7.24
C GLY A 206 7.34 16.61 6.89
N PRO A 207 6.82 16.42 5.65
CA PRO A 207 5.48 16.88 5.32
C PRO A 207 4.41 16.06 6.05
N ALA A 208 3.33 16.73 6.48
CA ALA A 208 2.15 16.02 6.94
C ALA A 208 1.44 15.34 5.75
N LEU A 209 0.73 14.25 6.03
CA LEU A 209 0.04 13.45 5.02
C LEU A 209 -1.41 13.27 5.42
N ALA A 210 -2.34 13.41 4.48
CA ALA A 210 -3.74 13.04 4.63
C ALA A 210 -4.00 11.71 3.93
N VAL A 211 -4.61 10.76 4.64
CA VAL A 211 -5.08 9.48 4.09
C VAL A 211 -6.60 9.45 4.18
N TYR A 212 -7.26 9.44 3.02
CA TYR A 212 -8.72 9.41 2.93
C TYR A 212 -9.20 7.98 3.17
N ARG A 213 -9.89 7.73 4.30
CA ARG A 213 -10.36 6.38 4.67
C ARG A 213 -11.59 5.97 3.85
N THR A 214 -12.34 6.94 3.36
CA THR A 214 -13.38 6.80 2.33
C THR A 214 -12.95 7.62 1.11
N PRO A 215 -12.20 7.05 0.15
CA PRO A 215 -11.69 7.79 -0.99
C PRO A 215 -12.81 8.46 -1.80
N GLN A 216 -12.59 9.71 -2.15
CA GLN A 216 -13.50 10.49 -2.99
C GLN A 216 -13.10 10.38 -4.45
N VAL A 217 -14.05 10.63 -5.35
CA VAL A 217 -13.74 10.80 -6.78
C VAL A 217 -12.78 11.97 -6.93
N ALA A 218 -11.65 11.76 -7.61
CA ALA A 218 -10.72 12.83 -7.92
C ALA A 218 -11.43 13.90 -8.77
N SER A 219 -11.14 15.16 -8.50
CA SER A 219 -11.72 16.30 -9.22
C SER A 219 -11.42 16.25 -10.71
N ASP A 220 -10.22 15.76 -11.07
CA ASP A 220 -9.74 15.57 -12.43
C ASP A 220 -8.98 14.24 -12.53
N ASP A 221 -9.05 13.57 -13.68
CA ASP A 221 -8.34 12.30 -13.93
C ASP A 221 -6.80 12.46 -13.86
N ASP A 222 -6.31 13.68 -14.09
CA ASP A 222 -4.88 14.04 -14.10
C ASP A 222 -4.36 14.47 -12.71
N GLY A 223 -5.18 14.37 -11.66
CA GLY A 223 -4.80 14.70 -10.28
C GLY A 223 -4.35 16.16 -10.07
N HIS A 224 -3.99 16.49 -8.84
CA HIS A 224 -3.32 17.75 -8.51
C HIS A 224 -2.00 17.50 -7.80
N GLU A 225 -1.05 18.43 -7.95
CA GLU A 225 0.22 18.38 -7.25
C GLU A 225 0.02 18.14 -5.75
N GLY A 226 0.80 17.22 -5.18
CA GLY A 226 0.68 16.81 -3.80
C GLY A 226 -0.37 15.73 -3.53
N GLN A 227 -0.92 15.07 -4.55
CA GLN A 227 -1.93 14.01 -4.38
C GLN A 227 -1.44 12.63 -4.80
N LEU A 228 -2.08 11.59 -4.25
CA LEU A 228 -2.05 10.21 -4.71
C LEU A 228 -3.45 9.84 -5.18
N THR A 229 -3.59 9.42 -6.43
CA THR A 229 -4.84 8.83 -6.94
C THR A 229 -4.70 7.35 -7.21
N GLY A 230 -5.83 6.64 -7.25
CA GLY A 230 -5.88 5.22 -7.56
C GLY A 230 -7.05 4.85 -8.46
N ARG A 231 -6.83 3.82 -9.28
CA ARG A 231 -7.82 3.27 -10.21
C ARG A 231 -7.70 1.75 -10.29
N TRP A 232 -8.82 1.09 -10.58
CA TRP A 232 -8.87 -0.35 -10.90
C TRP A 232 -9.82 -0.59 -12.08
N ASP A 233 -9.81 -1.81 -12.60
CA ASP A 233 -10.63 -2.17 -13.75
C ASP A 233 -12.13 -2.05 -13.44
N GLY A 234 -12.85 -1.37 -14.33
CA GLY A 234 -14.28 -1.10 -14.17
C GLY A 234 -14.62 0.13 -13.31
N LEU A 235 -13.62 0.80 -12.73
CA LEU A 235 -13.82 2.12 -12.14
C LEU A 235 -13.87 3.20 -13.23
N GLY A 236 -14.85 4.10 -13.15
CA GLY A 236 -14.99 5.23 -14.07
C GLY A 236 -13.85 6.25 -13.92
N ASN A 237 -13.86 6.97 -12.80
CA ASN A 237 -12.92 8.04 -12.48
C ASN A 237 -11.92 7.59 -11.40
N ALA A 238 -10.70 8.12 -11.41
CA ALA A 238 -9.74 7.86 -10.34
C ALA A 238 -10.28 8.33 -8.98
N LEU A 239 -9.86 7.68 -7.89
CA LEU A 239 -10.16 8.13 -6.53
C LEU A 239 -8.95 8.82 -5.91
N LEU A 240 -9.19 9.90 -5.15
CA LEU A 240 -8.20 10.53 -4.29
C LEU A 240 -7.97 9.66 -3.05
N LEU A 241 -6.78 9.08 -2.95
CA LEU A 241 -6.42 8.12 -1.90
C LEU A 241 -5.67 8.78 -0.75
N ALA A 242 -4.78 9.73 -1.06
CA ALA A 242 -3.98 10.47 -0.10
C ALA A 242 -3.51 11.81 -0.68
N ALA A 243 -3.03 12.70 0.18
CA ALA A 243 -2.42 13.97 -0.22
C ALA A 243 -1.37 14.44 0.81
N LEU A 244 -0.54 15.41 0.43
CA LEU A 244 0.19 16.24 1.39
C LEU A 244 -0.83 17.12 2.14
N ALA A 245 -0.60 17.34 3.45
CA ALA A 245 -1.49 18.09 4.36
C ALA A 245 -0.83 19.36 4.90
#